data_AF-A0ABD1VFF6-F1
#
_entry.id   AF-A0ABD1VFF6-F1
#
_cell.length_a   1.000
_cell.length_b   1.000
_cell.length_c   1.000
_cell.angle_alpha   90.00
_cell.angle_beta   90.00
_cell.angle_gamma   90.00
#
_symmetry.space_group_name_H-M   'P 1'
#
loop_
_entity.id
_entity.type
_entity.pdbx_description
1 polymer ?
#
loop_
_entity_poly.entity_id
_entity_poly.type
_entity_poly.pdbx_seq_one_letter_code
_entity_poly.pdbx_strand_id
1 'polypeptide(L)'
;MGGPLPRIPQRVMAIGGNSGTVHPSTGYLVARTMALTPILAEAIAECLGSTRMIRGTPLYHKAWNGLWPVEKRCTRECYRFGMEFLLKLDLNGTRKFFDSFFGLEPHYWHGYLSSRLSIRELAMLSLSLFEHASNSSKLDIVTKCPAPLLKLMGNLALETI
;
A
#
# COMPACT_ATOMS: atom_id res chain seq x y z
N MET A 1 -11.23 3.54 1.03
CA MET A 1 -10.27 4.48 1.66
C MET A 1 -8.92 4.36 0.94
N GLY A 2 -8.08 5.40 0.85
CA GLY A 2 -6.80 5.34 0.10
C GLY A 2 -6.72 6.12 -1.22
N GLY A 3 -7.86 6.37 -1.89
CA GLY A 3 -7.93 7.11 -3.17
C GLY A 3 -7.19 6.45 -4.34
N PRO A 4 -7.23 7.02 -5.55
CA PRO A 4 -6.29 6.66 -6.61
C PRO A 4 -4.89 7.23 -6.30
N LEU A 5 -3.85 6.62 -6.89
CA LEU A 5 -2.56 7.31 -6.97
C LEU A 5 -2.69 8.54 -7.88
N PRO A 6 -1.98 9.64 -7.59
CA PRO A 6 -1.90 10.74 -8.52
C PRO A 6 -1.22 10.27 -9.82
N ARG A 7 -1.45 11.00 -10.93
CA ARG A 7 -0.74 10.75 -12.18
C ARG A 7 0.74 11.08 -11.97
N ILE A 8 1.61 10.08 -12.11
CA ILE A 8 3.06 10.20 -11.97
C ILE A 8 3.71 9.78 -13.30
N PRO A 9 4.68 10.54 -13.85
CA PRO A 9 5.23 11.79 -13.32
C PRO A 9 4.34 13.01 -13.60
N GLN A 10 4.40 14.02 -12.71
CA GLN A 10 3.76 15.33 -12.88
C GLN A 10 4.60 16.45 -12.26
N ARG A 11 4.33 17.72 -12.61
CA ARG A 11 5.11 18.89 -12.18
C ARG A 11 4.69 19.49 -10.84
N VAL A 12 3.58 19.04 -10.26
CA VAL A 12 3.14 19.50 -8.94
C VAL A 12 3.47 18.40 -7.96
N MET A 13 4.19 18.72 -6.87
CA MET A 13 4.38 17.78 -5.78
C MET A 13 3.22 17.89 -4.79
N ALA A 14 2.75 16.75 -4.30
CA ALA A 14 1.82 16.68 -3.19
C ALA A 14 2.45 15.88 -2.05
N ILE A 15 1.94 16.09 -0.83
CA ILE A 15 2.27 15.29 0.34
C ILE A 15 0.98 14.93 1.10
N GLY A 16 1.02 13.86 1.89
CA GLY A 16 -0.14 13.41 2.66
C GLY A 16 -1.25 12.85 1.80
N GLY A 17 -2.51 13.07 2.20
CA GLY A 17 -3.68 12.49 1.54
C GLY A 17 -3.71 12.73 0.01
N ASN A 18 -3.36 13.94 -0.42
CA ASN A 18 -3.33 14.34 -1.84
C ASN A 18 -2.23 13.65 -2.65
N SER A 19 -1.24 13.04 -1.98
CA SER A 19 -0.21 12.23 -2.62
C SER A 19 -0.56 10.73 -2.68
N GLY A 20 -1.77 10.35 -2.31
CA GLY A 20 -2.23 8.96 -2.31
C GLY A 20 -1.63 8.11 -1.19
N THR A 21 -1.08 8.75 -0.14
CA THR A 21 -0.32 8.04 0.91
C THR A 21 -1.17 7.41 2.00
N VAL A 22 -2.49 7.60 1.95
CA VAL A 22 -3.43 7.02 2.92
C VAL A 22 -3.41 5.49 2.80
N HIS A 23 -3.30 4.78 3.92
CA HIS A 23 -3.39 3.33 3.95
C HIS A 23 -4.78 2.89 3.42
N PRO A 24 -4.87 2.07 2.37
CA PRO A 24 -6.16 1.71 1.77
C PRO A 24 -7.15 1.04 2.75
N SER A 25 -6.70 0.08 3.55
CA SER A 25 -7.58 -0.65 4.49
C SER A 25 -7.93 0.13 5.76
N THR A 26 -6.99 0.86 6.38
CA THR A 26 -7.20 1.50 7.70
C THR A 26 -7.57 2.98 7.62
N GLY A 27 -7.28 3.65 6.49
CA GLY A 27 -7.42 5.10 6.38
C GLY A 27 -6.33 5.91 7.10
N TYR A 28 -5.35 5.27 7.73
CA TYR A 28 -4.28 5.98 8.44
C TYR A 28 -3.28 6.63 7.49
N LEU A 29 -2.84 7.84 7.84
CA LEU A 29 -1.91 8.62 6.99
C LEU A 29 -0.82 9.36 7.76
N VAL A 30 -1.09 9.86 8.98
CA VAL A 30 -0.22 10.82 9.69
C VAL A 30 1.21 10.30 9.85
N ALA A 31 1.38 9.14 10.49
CA ALA A 31 2.70 8.56 10.72
C ALA A 31 3.45 8.25 9.41
N ARG A 32 2.72 7.79 8.37
CA ARG A 32 3.28 7.49 7.06
C ARG A 32 3.75 8.75 6.34
N THR A 33 2.96 9.83 6.42
CA THR A 33 3.32 11.14 5.88
C THR A 33 4.58 11.68 6.55
N MET A 34 4.66 11.63 7.88
CA MET A 34 5.86 12.06 8.60
C MET A 34 7.09 11.23 8.21
N ALA A 35 6.95 9.90 8.06
CA ALA A 35 8.06 9.04 7.65
C ALA A 35 8.56 9.30 6.22
N LEU A 36 7.69 9.72 5.31
CA LEU A 36 8.04 10.01 3.91
C LEU A 36 8.57 11.43 3.70
N THR A 37 8.31 12.35 4.63
CA THR A 37 8.70 13.76 4.50
C THR A 37 10.22 13.95 4.37
N PRO A 38 11.08 13.32 5.19
CA PRO A 38 12.53 13.44 5.05
C PRO A 38 13.05 12.94 3.71
N ILE A 39 12.53 11.81 3.22
CA ILE A 39 12.91 11.22 1.93
C ILE A 39 12.63 12.20 0.79
N LEU A 40 11.45 12.84 0.82
CA LEU A 40 11.09 13.83 -0.18
C LEU A 40 11.95 15.10 -0.07
N ALA A 41 12.18 15.59 1.15
CA ALA A 41 13.00 16.77 1.40
C ALA A 41 14.44 16.57 0.90
N GLU A 42 15.04 15.41 1.17
CA GLU A 42 16.37 15.03 0.71
C GLU A 42 16.44 14.96 -0.82
N ALA A 43 15.47 14.30 -1.47
CA ALA A 43 15.41 14.22 -2.93
C ALA A 43 15.35 15.61 -3.59
N ILE A 44 14.63 16.56 -2.98
CA ILE A 44 14.56 17.95 -3.44
C ILE A 44 15.88 18.67 -3.17
N ALA A 45 16.44 18.55 -1.96
CA ALA A 45 17.69 19.20 -1.57
C ALA A 45 18.86 18.77 -2.47
N GLU A 46 18.96 17.48 -2.79
CA GLU A 46 19.96 16.94 -3.72
C GLU A 46 19.82 17.53 -5.12
N CYS A 47 18.59 17.74 -5.61
CA CYS A 47 18.36 18.39 -6.91
C CYS A 47 18.75 19.87 -6.89
N LEU A 48 18.58 20.57 -5.77
CA LEU A 48 18.89 22.00 -5.65
C LEU A 48 20.35 22.29 -5.27
N GLY A 49 21.18 21.26 -5.09
CA GLY A 49 22.55 21.35 -4.61
C GLY A 49 23.46 22.32 -5.38
N SER A 50 24.58 22.68 -4.75
CA SER A 50 25.44 23.81 -5.12
C SER A 50 26.24 23.63 -6.41
N THR A 51 26.61 22.39 -6.76
CA THR A 51 27.54 22.14 -7.89
C THR A 51 26.83 22.01 -9.23
N ARG A 52 25.67 21.33 -9.26
CA ARG A 52 24.84 21.18 -10.47
C ARG A 52 23.39 21.02 -10.10
N MET A 53 22.63 22.08 -10.34
CA MET A 53 21.21 22.14 -10.07
C MET A 53 20.40 21.39 -11.13
N ILE A 54 19.56 20.46 -10.68
CA ILE A 54 18.57 19.75 -11.48
C ILE A 54 17.24 20.52 -11.35
N ARG A 55 16.65 20.94 -12.47
CA ARG A 55 15.39 21.73 -12.49
C ARG A 55 14.36 21.07 -13.40
N GLY A 56 13.10 21.50 -13.26
CA GLY A 56 12.03 21.10 -14.16
C GLY A 56 11.68 19.61 -14.03
N THR A 57 11.30 18.98 -15.15
CA THR A 57 10.80 17.60 -15.17
C THR A 57 11.71 16.59 -14.44
N PRO A 58 13.05 16.61 -14.59
CA PRO A 58 13.92 15.69 -13.86
C PRO A 58 13.86 15.81 -12.33
N LEU A 59 13.71 17.02 -11.78
CA LEU A 59 13.56 17.23 -10.33
C LEU A 59 12.25 16.59 -9.85
N TYR A 60 11.14 16.89 -10.52
CA TYR A 60 9.85 16.33 -10.15
C TYR A 60 9.80 14.82 -10.28
N HIS A 61 10.42 14.27 -11.32
CA HIS A 61 10.55 12.82 -11.50
C HIS A 61 11.31 12.19 -10.33
N LYS A 62 12.45 12.78 -9.91
CA LYS A 62 13.20 12.30 -8.75
C LYS A 62 12.40 12.39 -7.45
N ALA A 63 11.73 13.53 -7.22
CA ALA A 63 10.90 13.74 -6.04
C ALA A 63 9.70 12.77 -5.96
N TRP A 64 8.99 12.55 -7.07
CA TRP A 64 7.90 11.56 -7.14
C TRP A 64 8.41 10.12 -6.98
N ASN A 65 9.56 9.78 -7.56
CA ASN A 65 10.15 8.45 -7.40
C ASN A 65 10.64 8.19 -5.97
N GLY A 66 11.09 9.23 -5.25
CA GLY A 66 11.39 9.11 -3.82
C GLY A 66 10.16 8.78 -2.98
N LEU A 67 9.00 9.34 -3.33
CA LEU A 67 7.74 9.11 -2.62
C LEU A 67 7.05 7.80 -3.01
N TRP A 68 7.05 7.47 -4.31
CA TRP A 68 6.39 6.30 -4.90
C TRP A 68 7.35 5.48 -5.78
N PRO A 69 8.39 4.89 -5.18
CA PRO A 69 9.18 3.89 -5.89
C PRO A 69 8.30 2.70 -6.25
N VAL A 70 8.70 1.92 -7.27
CA VAL A 70 7.92 0.79 -7.83
C VAL A 70 7.48 -0.17 -6.72
N GLU A 71 8.36 -0.49 -5.78
CA GLU A 71 8.07 -1.41 -4.67
C GLU A 71 6.97 -0.87 -3.75
N LYS A 72 6.93 0.45 -3.52
CA LYS A 72 5.87 1.10 -2.74
C LYS A 72 4.55 1.15 -3.49
N ARG A 73 4.57 1.27 -4.81
CA ARG A 73 3.36 1.18 -5.65
C ARG A 73 2.80 -0.25 -5.64
N CYS A 74 3.65 -1.26 -5.79
CA CYS A 74 3.25 -2.67 -5.71
C CYS A 74 2.70 -3.06 -4.33
N THR A 75 3.40 -2.72 -3.23
CA THR A 75 2.88 -2.99 -1.86
C THR A 75 1.57 -2.28 -1.59
N ARG A 76 1.38 -1.05 -2.11
CA ARG A 76 0.11 -0.33 -2.01
C ARG A 76 -1.04 -1.10 -2.65
N GLU A 77 -0.82 -1.71 -3.81
CA GLU A 77 -1.85 -2.52 -4.47
C GLU A 77 -2.24 -3.74 -3.64
N CYS A 78 -1.31 -4.36 -2.90
CA CYS A 78 -1.64 -5.42 -1.93
C CYS A 78 -2.54 -4.90 -0.79
N TYR A 79 -2.26 -3.71 -0.22
CA TYR A 79 -3.14 -3.12 0.80
C TYR A 79 -4.51 -2.76 0.24
N ARG A 80 -4.57 -2.30 -1.02
CA ARG A 80 -5.82 -2.03 -1.72
C ARG A 80 -6.63 -3.32 -1.93
N PHE A 81 -5.97 -4.40 -2.32
CA PHE A 81 -6.60 -5.73 -2.39
C PHE A 81 -7.23 -6.12 -1.06
N GLY A 82 -6.50 -5.98 0.06
CA GLY A 82 -7.04 -6.28 1.38
C GLY A 82 -8.26 -5.42 1.75
N MET A 83 -8.26 -4.13 1.36
CA MET A 83 -9.45 -3.28 1.51
C MET A 83 -10.62 -3.78 0.65
N GLU A 84 -10.40 -4.07 -0.63
CA GLU A 84 -11.46 -4.53 -1.54
C GLU A 84 -12.06 -5.86 -1.07
N PHE A 85 -11.25 -6.74 -0.49
CA PHE A 85 -11.72 -7.98 0.14
C PHE A 85 -12.59 -7.70 1.37
N LEU A 86 -12.11 -6.87 2.30
CA LEU A 86 -12.84 -6.49 3.51
C LEU A 86 -14.23 -5.90 3.19
N LEU A 87 -14.32 -5.06 2.15
CA LEU A 87 -15.58 -4.45 1.71
C LEU A 87 -16.62 -5.46 1.16
N LYS A 88 -16.20 -6.69 0.85
CA LYS A 88 -17.09 -7.77 0.40
C LYS A 88 -17.59 -8.67 1.53
N LEU A 89 -17.04 -8.52 2.73
CA LEU A 89 -17.48 -9.30 3.89
C LEU A 89 -18.74 -8.68 4.48
N ASP A 90 -19.63 -9.54 4.97
CA ASP A 90 -20.74 -9.12 5.82
C ASP A 90 -20.25 -8.93 7.26
N LEU A 91 -21.14 -8.56 8.18
CA LEU A 91 -20.77 -8.34 9.58
C LEU A 91 -20.12 -9.57 10.22
N ASN A 92 -20.65 -10.76 9.96
CA ASN A 92 -20.15 -12.00 10.55
C ASN A 92 -18.80 -12.41 9.96
N GLY A 93 -18.65 -12.33 8.63
CA GLY A 93 -17.39 -12.57 7.94
C GLY A 93 -16.30 -11.59 8.38
N THR A 94 -16.65 -10.31 8.57
CA THR A 94 -15.72 -9.27 9.05
C THR A 94 -15.21 -9.58 10.45
N ARG A 95 -16.09 -10.00 11.38
CA ARG A 95 -15.68 -10.39 12.75
C ARG A 95 -14.70 -11.56 12.73
N LYS A 96 -15.07 -12.65 12.04
CA LYS A 96 -14.19 -13.84 11.93
C LYS A 96 -12.85 -13.52 11.27
N PHE A 97 -12.86 -12.64 10.27
CA PHE A 97 -11.63 -12.16 9.63
C PHE A 97 -10.74 -11.47 10.66
N PHE A 98 -11.26 -10.50 11.41
CA PHE A 98 -10.46 -9.76 12.39
C PHE A 98 -10.00 -10.65 13.56
N ASP A 99 -10.84 -11.58 14.01
CA ASP A 99 -10.45 -12.59 15.01
C ASP A 99 -9.23 -13.39 14.52
N SER A 100 -9.25 -13.84 13.26
CA SER A 100 -8.13 -14.57 12.66
C SER A 100 -6.91 -13.67 12.44
N PHE A 101 -7.12 -12.44 11.97
CA PHE A 101 -6.06 -11.47 11.65
C PHE A 101 -5.30 -11.01 12.89
N PHE A 102 -6.00 -10.71 13.99
CA PHE A 102 -5.37 -10.33 15.26
C PHE A 102 -4.82 -11.53 16.02
N GLY A 103 -5.22 -12.75 15.66
CA GLY A 103 -4.62 -14.00 16.15
C GLY A 103 -3.29 -14.37 15.49
N LEU A 104 -2.90 -13.69 14.39
CA LEU A 104 -1.58 -13.90 13.76
C LEU A 104 -0.44 -13.36 14.63
N GLU A 105 0.79 -13.76 14.30
CA GLU A 105 2.00 -13.21 14.91
C GLU A 105 1.97 -11.66 14.88
N PRO A 106 2.29 -10.98 16.00
CA PRO A 106 2.27 -9.52 16.07
C PRO A 106 2.99 -8.79 14.95
N HIS A 107 4.08 -9.36 14.43
CA HIS A 107 4.79 -8.81 13.28
C HIS A 107 3.88 -8.52 12.08
N TYR A 108 2.99 -9.46 11.75
CA TYR A 108 2.12 -9.37 10.57
C TYR A 108 1.06 -8.29 10.72
N TRP A 109 0.26 -8.32 11.78
CA TRP A 109 -0.83 -7.36 11.89
C TRP A 109 -0.32 -5.95 12.23
N HIS A 110 0.73 -5.80 13.05
CA HIS A 110 1.37 -4.49 13.27
C HIS A 110 1.95 -3.94 11.97
N GLY A 111 2.69 -4.77 11.23
CA GLY A 111 3.32 -4.39 9.98
C GLY A 111 2.28 -4.00 8.93
N TYR A 112 1.18 -4.75 8.83
CA TYR A 112 0.09 -4.46 7.91
C TYR A 112 -0.53 -3.09 8.23
N LEU A 113 -0.99 -2.89 9.46
CA LEU A 113 -1.66 -1.64 9.87
C LEU A 113 -0.76 -0.39 9.77
N SER A 114 0.56 -0.58 9.82
CA SER A 114 1.56 0.49 9.71
C SER A 114 2.16 0.65 8.31
N SER A 115 1.71 -0.12 7.31
CA SER A 115 2.27 -0.15 5.95
C SER A 115 3.78 -0.43 5.88
N ARG A 116 4.28 -1.30 6.76
CA ARG A 116 5.72 -1.64 6.87
C ARG A 116 6.11 -2.97 6.22
N LEU A 117 5.13 -3.81 5.89
CA LEU A 117 5.41 -5.11 5.25
C LEU A 117 5.85 -4.96 3.80
N SER A 118 6.83 -5.77 3.42
CA SER A 118 7.21 -6.03 2.04
C SER A 118 6.15 -6.86 1.31
N ILE A 119 6.25 -6.96 -0.02
CA ILE A 119 5.35 -7.80 -0.84
C ILE A 119 5.41 -9.26 -0.39
N ARG A 120 6.61 -9.76 -0.08
CA ARG A 120 6.81 -11.13 0.40
C ARG A 120 6.11 -11.35 1.74
N GLU A 121 6.26 -10.42 2.67
CA GLU A 121 5.59 -10.52 3.97
C GLU A 121 4.07 -10.38 3.86
N LEU A 122 3.56 -9.58 2.92
CA LEU A 122 2.13 -9.51 2.62
C LEU A 122 1.59 -10.82 2.02
N ALA A 123 2.38 -11.49 1.18
CA ALA A 123 2.04 -12.82 0.69
C ALA A 123 2.03 -13.84 1.83
N MET A 124 3.05 -13.83 2.70
CA MET A 124 3.10 -14.70 3.89
C MET A 124 1.93 -14.43 4.84
N LEU A 125 1.62 -13.16 5.12
CA LEU A 125 0.44 -12.77 5.91
C LEU A 125 -0.83 -13.34 5.30
N SER A 126 -1.00 -13.25 3.98
CA SER A 126 -2.20 -13.75 3.30
C SER A 126 -2.31 -15.27 3.40
N LEU A 127 -1.19 -16.00 3.27
CA LEU A 127 -1.13 -17.45 3.45
C LEU A 127 -1.45 -17.84 4.90
N SER A 128 -0.77 -17.23 5.88
CA SER A 128 -1.00 -17.50 7.30
C SER A 128 -2.43 -17.17 7.72
N LEU A 129 -3.00 -16.07 7.21
CA LEU A 129 -4.39 -15.74 7.46
C LEU A 129 -5.33 -16.81 6.89
N PHE A 130 -5.07 -17.29 5.67
CA PHE A 130 -5.88 -18.35 5.08
C PHE A 130 -5.76 -19.66 5.87
N GLU A 131 -4.58 -20.04 6.33
CA GLU A 131 -4.36 -21.25 7.13
C GLU A 131 -5.15 -21.23 8.45
N HIS A 132 -5.05 -20.11 9.19
CA HIS A 132 -5.70 -19.91 10.49
C HIS A 132 -7.20 -19.59 10.39
N ALA A 133 -7.70 -19.25 9.20
CA ALA A 133 -9.10 -18.93 8.99
C ALA A 133 -10.02 -20.15 9.22
N SER A 134 -11.19 -19.89 9.82
CA SER A 134 -12.27 -20.88 9.93
C SER A 134 -12.72 -21.37 8.54
N ASN A 135 -13.32 -22.57 8.44
CA ASN A 135 -13.81 -23.10 7.15
C ASN A 135 -14.81 -22.15 6.45
N SER A 136 -15.64 -21.46 7.23
CA SER A 136 -16.55 -20.42 6.73
C SER A 136 -15.78 -19.23 6.15
N SER A 137 -14.72 -18.78 6.82
CA SER A 137 -13.87 -17.69 6.36
C SER A 137 -13.04 -18.08 5.13
N LYS A 138 -12.57 -19.33 5.04
CA LYS A 138 -11.90 -19.87 3.85
C LYS A 138 -12.84 -19.83 2.63
N LEU A 139 -14.12 -20.20 2.83
CA LEU A 139 -15.13 -20.10 1.78
C LEU A 139 -15.39 -18.65 1.35
N ASP A 140 -15.46 -17.71 2.31
CA ASP A 140 -15.53 -16.28 2.01
C ASP A 140 -14.33 -15.81 1.17
N ILE A 141 -13.11 -16.22 1.53
CA ILE A 141 -11.89 -15.89 0.78
C ILE A 141 -12.00 -16.42 -0.64
N VAL A 142 -12.30 -17.72 -0.82
CA VAL A 142 -12.37 -18.34 -2.15
C VAL A 142 -13.45 -17.71 -3.04
N THR A 143 -14.58 -17.32 -2.47
CA THR A 143 -15.71 -16.77 -3.25
C THR A 143 -15.57 -15.27 -3.51
N LYS A 144 -14.97 -14.50 -2.61
CA LYS A 144 -14.92 -13.03 -2.69
C LYS A 144 -13.60 -12.47 -3.23
N CYS A 145 -12.48 -13.19 -3.09
CA CYS A 145 -11.16 -12.78 -3.56
C CYS A 145 -10.88 -12.84 -5.07
N PRO A 146 -11.53 -13.68 -5.92
CA PRO A 146 -11.07 -13.85 -7.31
C PRO A 146 -10.98 -12.55 -8.11
N ALA A 147 -12.03 -11.71 -8.08
CA ALA A 147 -12.01 -10.45 -8.83
C ALA A 147 -10.97 -9.42 -8.29
N PRO A 148 -10.90 -9.15 -6.98
CA PRO A 148 -9.85 -8.30 -6.40
C PRO A 148 -8.44 -8.84 -6.64
N LEU A 149 -8.26 -10.16 -6.61
CA LEU A 149 -6.96 -10.80 -6.84
C LEU A 149 -6.52 -10.65 -8.30
N LEU A 150 -7.42 -10.88 -9.26
CA LEU A 150 -7.14 -10.63 -10.68
C LEU A 150 -6.74 -9.18 -10.93
N LYS A 151 -7.44 -8.24 -10.29
CA LYS A 151 -7.13 -6.81 -10.36
C LYS A 151 -5.77 -6.47 -9.74
N LEU A 152 -5.43 -7.07 -8.59
CA LEU A 152 -4.11 -6.96 -7.99
C LEU A 152 -3.03 -7.42 -8.98
N MET A 153 -3.17 -8.62 -9.54
CA MET A 153 -2.19 -9.17 -10.48
C MET A 153 -2.01 -8.29 -11.72
N GLY A 154 -3.12 -7.78 -12.27
CA GLY A 154 -3.08 -6.84 -13.40
C GLY A 154 -2.34 -5.54 -13.06
N ASN A 155 -2.61 -4.95 -11.89
CA ASN A 155 -1.93 -3.71 -11.49
C ASN A 155 -0.45 -3.95 -11.16
N LEU A 156 -0.10 -5.08 -10.53
CA LEU A 156 1.29 -5.43 -10.28
C LEU A 156 2.08 -5.55 -11.58
N ALA A 157 1.50 -6.18 -12.61
CA ALA A 157 2.12 -6.26 -13.93
C ALA A 157 2.34 -4.87 -14.56
N LEU A 158 1.34 -3.98 -14.44
CA LEU A 158 1.44 -2.60 -14.96
C LEU A 158 2.49 -1.75 -14.23
N GLU A 159 2.70 -1.94 -12.93
CA GLU A 159 3.70 -1.20 -12.16
C GLU A 159 5.14 -1.64 -12.47
N THR A 160 5.32 -2.84 -13.01
CA THR A 160 6.64 -3.43 -13.34
C THR A 160 7.10 -3.22 -14.79
N ILE A 161 6.27 -2.59 -15.63
CA ILE A 161 6.57 -2.24 -17.03
C ILE A 161 7.04 -0.79 -17.11
#